data_AF-A0A933TW34-F1
#
_entry.id   AF-A0A933TW34-F1
#
_cell.length_a   1.000
_cell.length_b   1.000
_cell.length_c   1.000
_cell.angle_alpha   90.00
_cell.angle_beta   90.00
_cell.angle_gamma   90.00
#
_symmetry.space_group_name_H-M   'P 1'
#
loop_
_entity.id
_entity.type
_entity.pdbx_description
1 polymer ?
#
loop_
_entity_poly.entity_id
_entity_poly.type
_entity_poly.pdbx_seq_one_letter_code
_entity_poly.pdbx_strand_id
1 'polypeptide(L)'
;MFDKQRWSLYIIIAICSIAAYFAYNKMINSKKAQIVFSSDHSFVMVYRAMDDDSEKTQHNVISRLHGVATSKNGIPADGIKMYYITGETLTNDFINKNKQFTKNDFKIAQMVPGNADYFIATLESMERGRKYYYFIEAVDNAGNTITLPEKPLEGHRNLFRLSYENKAALQSVLLIHIVTMLIALFFLIHSFYYSIHFLIVGAKGIISKCFSTVFWGTVFFTVSGFPIGWWVAYDSVGSAWGGFPLGNDITDNKTLVTFLFWAIVLFLMPKTLFNRQTGKDYIGEKAFAVLTILGSILTLVVFLVIPHSY
;
A
#
# COMPACT_ATOMS: atom_id res chain seq x y z
N MET A 1 42.02 13.82 12.13
CA MET A 1 40.89 14.75 12.35
C MET A 1 39.76 14.32 11.42
N PHE A 2 38.91 13.39 11.88
CA PHE A 2 37.76 12.94 11.09
C PHE A 2 36.70 14.04 11.09
N ASP A 3 36.36 14.51 9.90
CA ASP A 3 35.46 15.62 9.67
C ASP A 3 34.06 15.31 10.25
N LYS A 4 33.67 16.03 11.32
CA LYS A 4 32.39 15.85 12.03
C LYS A 4 31.19 15.90 11.08
N GLN A 5 31.35 16.52 9.91
CA GLN A 5 30.31 16.65 8.91
C GLN A 5 29.92 15.30 8.25
N ARG A 6 30.83 14.32 8.17
CA ARG A 6 30.57 13.03 7.51
C ARG A 6 29.79 12.02 8.36
N TRP A 7 29.76 12.20 9.68
CA TRP A 7 29.06 11.29 10.60
C TRP A 7 27.56 11.23 10.36
N SER A 8 26.96 12.38 10.01
CA SER A 8 25.55 12.45 9.65
C SER A 8 25.25 11.51 8.48
N LEU A 9 26.02 11.61 7.38
CA LEU A 9 25.87 10.79 6.16
C LEU A 9 25.87 9.28 6.46
N TYR A 10 26.83 8.80 7.25
CA TYR A 10 26.95 7.37 7.54
C TYR A 10 25.79 6.83 8.39
N ILE A 11 25.34 7.59 9.39
CA ILE A 11 24.18 7.21 10.22
C ILE A 11 22.92 7.13 9.35
N ILE A 12 22.74 8.04 8.40
CA ILE A 12 21.60 8.05 7.48
C ILE A 12 21.63 6.84 6.57
N ILE A 13 22.79 6.54 5.95
CA ILE A 13 22.95 5.38 5.08
C ILE A 13 22.62 4.10 5.86
N ALA A 14 23.05 4.00 7.12
CA ALA A 14 22.73 2.87 7.98
C ALA A 14 21.22 2.76 8.26
N ILE A 15 20.55 3.84 8.66
CA ILE A 15 19.11 3.85 8.93
C ILE A 15 18.31 3.50 7.67
N CYS A 16 18.64 4.11 6.53
CA CYS A 16 17.98 3.82 5.25
C CYS A 16 18.18 2.36 4.82
N SER A 17 19.39 1.80 5.02
CA SER A 17 19.68 0.40 4.70
C SER A 17 18.89 -0.57 5.59
N ILE A 18 18.77 -0.26 6.89
CA ILE A 18 17.98 -1.04 7.85
C ILE A 18 16.48 -0.97 7.49
N ALA A 19 15.96 0.23 7.20
CA ALA A 19 14.57 0.41 6.80
C ALA A 19 14.25 -0.34 5.49
N ALA A 20 15.13 -0.25 4.49
CA ALA A 20 15.01 -0.99 3.23
C ALA A 20 15.04 -2.51 3.46
N TYR A 21 15.92 -3.00 4.34
CA TYR A 21 15.99 -4.41 4.72
C TYR A 21 14.70 -4.92 5.38
N PHE A 22 14.14 -4.16 6.33
CA PHE A 22 12.87 -4.53 6.96
C PHE A 22 11.69 -4.48 5.99
N ALA A 23 11.64 -3.48 5.10
CA ALA A 23 10.63 -3.41 4.05
C ALA A 23 10.72 -4.63 3.11
N TYR A 24 11.92 -4.97 2.66
CA TYR A 24 12.20 -6.14 1.83
C TYR A 24 11.78 -7.45 2.51
N ASN A 25 12.18 -7.67 3.76
CA ASN A 25 11.81 -8.88 4.52
C ASN A 25 10.30 -8.98 4.77
N LYS A 26 9.62 -7.87 5.07
CA LYS A 26 8.17 -7.85 5.28
C LYS A 26 7.42 -8.18 3.98
N MET A 27 7.92 -7.71 2.84
CA MET A 27 7.35 -8.04 1.53
C MET A 27 7.50 -9.53 1.21
N ILE A 28 8.65 -10.13 1.51
CA ILE A 28 8.91 -11.57 1.27
C ILE A 28 8.08 -12.46 2.20
N ASN A 29 7.93 -12.08 3.47
CA ASN A 29 7.30 -12.94 4.50
C ASN A 29 5.77 -12.83 4.60
N SER A 30 5.09 -12.18 3.64
CA SER A 30 3.66 -11.87 3.73
C SER A 30 2.69 -13.03 3.43
N LYS A 31 3.16 -14.25 3.15
CA LYS A 31 2.28 -15.39 2.86
C LYS A 31 2.34 -16.46 3.96
N LYS A 32 1.57 -16.28 5.04
CA LYS A 32 1.22 -17.40 5.90
C LYS A 32 -0.04 -18.07 5.34
N ALA A 33 0.03 -19.38 5.11
CA ALA A 33 -1.16 -20.19 4.86
C ALA A 33 -2.09 -20.08 6.06
N GLN A 34 -3.39 -19.85 5.81
CA GLN A 34 -4.39 -19.95 6.86
C GLN A 34 -4.85 -21.40 6.94
N ILE A 35 -4.78 -21.94 8.16
CA ILE A 35 -5.19 -23.31 8.48
C ILE A 35 -6.36 -23.20 9.42
N VAL A 36 -7.50 -23.80 9.05
CA VAL A 36 -8.66 -23.93 9.94
C VAL A 36 -8.76 -25.40 10.33
N PHE A 37 -8.73 -25.64 11.64
CA PHE A 37 -8.92 -26.96 12.23
C PHE A 37 -10.32 -27.02 12.85
N SER A 38 -11.10 -28.03 12.47
CA SER A 38 -12.32 -28.46 13.16
C SER A 38 -12.08 -29.88 13.70
N SER A 39 -12.83 -30.32 14.73
CA SER A 39 -12.63 -31.61 15.42
C SER A 39 -12.64 -32.84 14.50
N ASP A 40 -13.27 -32.72 13.32
CA ASP A 40 -13.45 -33.82 12.37
C ASP A 40 -12.96 -33.52 10.95
N HIS A 41 -12.45 -32.31 10.72
CA HIS A 41 -12.06 -31.81 9.38
C HIS A 41 -10.83 -30.91 9.46
N SER A 42 -9.91 -31.06 8.51
CA SER A 42 -8.82 -30.08 8.32
C SER A 42 -8.88 -29.50 6.91
N PHE A 43 -8.83 -28.17 6.83
CA PHE A 43 -8.76 -27.45 5.56
C PHE A 43 -7.53 -26.56 5.54
N VAL A 44 -6.62 -26.83 4.62
CA VAL A 44 -5.41 -26.03 4.40
C VAL A 44 -5.55 -25.33 3.07
N MET A 45 -5.65 -24.00 3.11
CA MET A 45 -5.58 -23.20 1.90
C MET A 45 -4.11 -22.84 1.62
N VAL A 46 -3.56 -23.40 0.56
CA VAL A 46 -2.21 -23.08 0.09
C VAL A 46 -2.33 -22.19 -1.13
N TYR A 47 -1.96 -20.91 -0.99
CA TYR A 47 -1.81 -20.06 -2.15
C TYR A 47 -0.48 -20.36 -2.85
N ARG A 48 -0.50 -21.01 -4.01
CA ARG A 48 0.67 -21.15 -4.88
C ARG A 48 0.48 -20.21 -6.07
N ALA A 49 1.33 -19.17 -6.15
CA ALA A 49 1.48 -18.47 -7.43
C ALA A 49 2.13 -19.47 -8.39
N MET A 50 1.62 -19.62 -9.61
CA MET A 50 2.39 -20.33 -10.63
C MET A 50 3.70 -19.56 -10.82
N ASP A 51 4.83 -20.28 -10.75
CA ASP A 51 6.04 -19.77 -11.36
C ASP A 51 5.75 -19.60 -12.84
N ASP A 52 6.09 -18.41 -13.33
CA ASP A 52 5.91 -17.92 -14.69
C ASP A 52 6.67 -18.86 -15.64
N ASP A 53 6.00 -19.94 -16.05
CA ASP A 53 6.48 -20.76 -17.16
C ASP A 53 6.32 -19.88 -18.40
N SER A 54 7.48 -19.40 -18.85
CA SER A 54 7.74 -18.55 -19.99
C SER A 54 6.76 -18.72 -21.13
N GLU A 55 6.34 -17.58 -21.69
CA GLU A 55 5.64 -17.45 -22.97
C GLU A 55 4.16 -17.90 -22.99
N LYS A 56 3.27 -17.05 -22.48
CA LYS A 56 2.16 -16.47 -23.27
C LYS A 56 1.23 -15.59 -22.42
N THR A 57 1.03 -14.37 -22.92
CA THR A 57 0.02 -13.36 -22.54
C THR A 57 0.23 -12.60 -21.22
N GLN A 58 0.79 -11.40 -21.36
CA GLN A 58 1.09 -10.40 -20.33
C GLN A 58 -0.10 -9.86 -19.51
N HIS A 59 -1.33 -10.37 -19.67
CA HIS A 59 -2.53 -9.72 -19.13
C HIS A 59 -3.45 -10.64 -18.29
N ASN A 60 -3.20 -11.94 -18.22
CA ASN A 60 -4.05 -12.88 -17.48
C ASN A 60 -3.28 -13.57 -16.35
N VAL A 61 -3.39 -13.05 -15.13
CA VAL A 61 -2.86 -13.73 -13.94
C VAL A 61 -3.83 -14.86 -13.60
N ILE A 62 -3.47 -16.11 -13.87
CA ILE A 62 -4.27 -17.26 -13.43
C ILE A 62 -3.99 -17.49 -11.94
N SER A 63 -4.93 -17.13 -11.08
CA SER A 63 -4.89 -17.52 -9.66
C SER A 63 -5.50 -18.91 -9.51
N ARG A 64 -4.68 -19.93 -9.28
CA ARG A 64 -5.18 -21.24 -8.82
C ARG A 64 -5.22 -21.25 -7.30
N LEU A 65 -6.41 -21.49 -6.75
CA LEU A 65 -6.58 -21.72 -5.33
C LEU A 65 -6.37 -23.21 -5.05
N HIS A 66 -5.42 -23.56 -4.18
CA HIS A 66 -5.29 -24.93 -3.70
C HIS A 66 -5.95 -25.03 -2.32
N GLY A 67 -7.00 -25.83 -2.21
CA GLY A 67 -7.59 -26.23 -0.93
C GLY A 67 -7.31 -27.71 -0.69
N VAL A 68 -6.58 -28.04 0.38
CA VAL A 68 -6.51 -29.41 0.90
C VAL A 68 -7.66 -29.55 1.87
N ALA A 69 -8.60 -30.44 1.60
CA ALA A 69 -9.75 -30.71 2.46
C ALA A 69 -9.72 -32.19 2.85
N THR A 70 -9.67 -32.48 4.14
CA THR A 70 -9.74 -33.86 4.65
C THR A 70 -10.94 -33.98 5.59
N SER A 71 -11.73 -35.03 5.39
CA SER A 71 -12.87 -35.41 6.23
C SER A 71 -12.74 -36.88 6.60
N LYS A 72 -13.11 -37.25 7.83
CA LYS A 72 -13.19 -38.66 8.26
C LYS A 72 -14.15 -39.50 7.39
N ASN A 73 -15.16 -38.85 6.80
CA ASN A 73 -16.18 -39.52 5.98
C ASN A 73 -15.86 -39.51 4.47
N GLY A 74 -14.71 -38.94 4.08
CA GLY A 74 -14.39 -38.63 2.70
C GLY A 74 -15.22 -37.47 2.15
N ILE A 75 -14.66 -36.77 1.16
CA ILE A 75 -15.32 -35.67 0.46
C ILE A 75 -15.52 -36.12 -0.99
N PRO A 76 -16.76 -36.13 -1.51
CA PRO A 76 -17.00 -36.52 -2.90
C PRO A 76 -16.36 -35.51 -3.86
N ALA A 77 -16.07 -35.94 -5.08
CA ALA A 77 -15.35 -35.12 -6.07
C ALA A 77 -16.08 -33.80 -6.43
N ASP A 78 -17.39 -33.75 -6.24
CA ASP A 78 -18.27 -32.59 -6.42
C ASP A 78 -18.70 -31.92 -5.10
N GLY A 79 -18.21 -32.43 -3.96
CA GLY A 79 -18.58 -31.98 -2.63
C GLY A 79 -18.02 -30.60 -2.26
N ILE A 80 -17.07 -30.05 -3.03
CA ILE A 80 -16.47 -28.74 -2.74
C ILE A 80 -16.85 -27.71 -3.79
N LYS A 81 -17.45 -26.63 -3.31
CA LYS A 81 -17.90 -25.49 -4.11
C LYS A 81 -17.26 -24.21 -3.58
N MET A 82 -16.75 -23.40 -4.50
CA MET A 82 -16.30 -22.05 -4.19
C MET A 82 -17.37 -21.06 -4.65
N TYR A 83 -17.81 -20.22 -3.74
CA TYR A 83 -18.74 -19.12 -4.03
C TYR A 83 -17.93 -17.84 -4.12
N TYR A 84 -18.02 -17.13 -5.24
CA TYR A 84 -17.24 -15.91 -5.46
C TYR A 84 -18.09 -14.78 -6.06
N ILE A 85 -17.72 -13.55 -5.74
CA ILE A 85 -18.34 -12.32 -6.22
C ILE A 85 -17.25 -11.28 -6.51
N THR A 86 -17.50 -10.42 -7.50
CA THR A 86 -16.56 -9.34 -7.85
C THR A 86 -16.67 -8.19 -6.85
N GLY A 87 -15.54 -7.56 -6.54
CA GLY A 87 -15.49 -6.45 -5.58
C GLY A 87 -16.33 -5.25 -5.96
N GLU A 88 -16.51 -4.97 -7.25
CA GLU A 88 -17.40 -3.90 -7.71
C GLU A 88 -18.86 -4.15 -7.35
N THR A 89 -19.35 -5.37 -7.60
CA THR A 89 -20.72 -5.77 -7.30
C THR A 89 -20.95 -5.72 -5.79
N LEU A 90 -20.01 -6.27 -5.03
CA LEU A 90 -20.09 -6.30 -3.57
C LEU A 90 -20.08 -4.89 -2.95
N THR A 91 -19.25 -3.99 -3.47
CA THR A 91 -19.15 -2.60 -2.97
C THR A 91 -20.41 -1.80 -3.32
N ASN A 92 -20.88 -1.89 -4.56
CA ASN A 92 -22.06 -1.15 -5.03
C ASN A 92 -23.35 -1.59 -4.34
N ASP A 93 -23.55 -2.89 -4.12
CA ASP A 93 -24.77 -3.39 -3.47
C ASP A 93 -24.74 -3.26 -1.95
N PHE A 94 -23.56 -3.32 -1.32
CA PHE A 94 -23.45 -3.10 0.13
C PHE A 94 -23.64 -1.63 0.49
N ILE A 95 -22.91 -0.71 -0.16
CA ILE A 95 -22.95 0.72 0.15
C ILE A 95 -24.32 1.33 -0.16
N ASN A 96 -24.96 0.92 -1.26
CA ASN A 96 -26.22 1.55 -1.68
C ASN A 96 -27.47 0.92 -1.05
N LYS A 97 -27.42 -0.30 -0.49
CA LYS A 97 -28.65 -1.03 -0.14
C LYS A 97 -28.67 -1.69 1.24
N ASN A 98 -27.61 -1.64 2.06
CA ASN A 98 -27.52 -2.41 3.32
C ASN A 98 -27.98 -3.89 3.14
N LYS A 99 -27.73 -4.45 1.95
CA LYS A 99 -28.26 -5.73 1.55
C LYS A 99 -27.47 -6.82 2.29
N GLN A 100 -28.18 -7.71 3.00
CA GLN A 100 -27.57 -8.95 3.47
C GLN A 100 -27.37 -9.87 2.26
N PHE A 101 -26.14 -10.33 2.06
CA PHE A 101 -25.81 -11.23 0.97
C PHE A 101 -26.33 -12.64 1.28
N THR A 102 -26.92 -13.26 0.27
CA THR A 102 -27.34 -14.66 0.28
C THR A 102 -26.45 -15.46 -0.67
N LYS A 103 -26.42 -16.78 -0.55
CA LYS A 103 -25.63 -17.65 -1.45
C LYS A 103 -25.94 -17.43 -2.93
N ASN A 104 -27.17 -17.04 -3.25
CA ASN A 104 -27.64 -16.79 -4.62
C ASN A 104 -27.01 -15.54 -5.26
N ASP A 105 -26.45 -14.64 -4.46
CA ASP A 105 -25.74 -13.46 -4.96
C ASP A 105 -24.31 -13.80 -5.45
N PHE A 106 -23.83 -15.02 -5.20
CA PHE A 106 -22.49 -15.47 -5.56
C PHE A 106 -22.52 -16.38 -6.80
N LYS A 107 -21.50 -16.25 -7.65
CA LYS A 107 -21.22 -17.23 -8.70
C LYS A 107 -20.57 -18.47 -8.08
N ILE A 108 -20.90 -19.63 -8.63
CA ILE A 108 -20.38 -20.92 -8.14
C ILE A 108 -19.28 -21.39 -9.10
N ALA A 109 -18.11 -21.67 -8.56
CA ALA A 109 -17.04 -22.40 -9.24
C ALA A 109 -16.90 -23.77 -8.56
N GLN A 110 -17.09 -24.83 -9.34
CA GLN A 110 -16.88 -26.20 -8.86
C GLN A 110 -15.38 -26.46 -8.71
N MET A 111 -14.96 -26.97 -7.55
CA MET A 111 -13.56 -27.33 -7.34
C MET A 111 -13.33 -28.76 -7.81
N VAL A 112 -12.33 -28.97 -8.65
CA VAL A 112 -12.00 -30.29 -9.20
C VAL A 112 -10.86 -30.89 -8.37
N PRO A 113 -10.91 -32.19 -8.00
CA PRO A 113 -9.78 -32.85 -7.34
C PRO A 113 -8.54 -32.85 -8.24
N GLY A 114 -7.40 -32.46 -7.68
CA GLY A 114 -6.06 -32.55 -8.26
C GLY A 114 -5.34 -33.83 -7.85
N ASN A 115 -4.00 -33.83 -7.86
CA ASN A 115 -3.22 -35.00 -7.44
C ASN A 115 -3.36 -35.25 -5.92
N ALA A 116 -4.05 -36.35 -5.59
CA ALA A 116 -4.23 -37.04 -4.32
C ALA A 116 -4.77 -36.27 -3.10
N ASP A 117 -4.48 -34.97 -2.90
CA ASP A 117 -4.80 -34.29 -1.63
C ASP A 117 -5.35 -32.86 -1.74
N TYR A 118 -5.58 -32.33 -2.95
CA TYR A 118 -6.03 -30.94 -3.11
C TYR A 118 -7.12 -30.78 -4.14
N PHE A 119 -7.96 -29.77 -3.95
CA PHE A 119 -8.99 -29.33 -4.87
C PHE A 119 -8.57 -28.00 -5.50
N ILE A 120 -8.83 -27.86 -6.80
CA ILE A 120 -8.46 -26.69 -7.60
C ILE A 120 -9.74 -26.04 -8.10
N ALA A 121 -9.85 -24.72 -7.88
CA ALA A 121 -10.82 -23.88 -8.58
C ALA A 121 -10.08 -23.01 -9.61
N THR A 122 -10.63 -22.94 -10.83
CA THR A 122 -10.15 -22.00 -11.85
C THR A 122 -11.14 -20.85 -11.93
N LEU A 123 -10.64 -19.63 -11.69
CA LEU A 123 -11.40 -18.39 -11.85
C LEU A 123 -11.07 -17.75 -13.19
N GLU A 124 -12.02 -16.98 -13.72
CA GLU A 124 -11.78 -16.10 -14.86
C GLU A 124 -10.67 -15.10 -14.52
N SER A 125 -9.78 -14.84 -15.49
CA SER A 125 -8.77 -13.80 -15.33
C SER A 125 -9.43 -12.42 -15.36
N MET A 126 -9.02 -11.54 -14.43
CA MET A 126 -9.50 -10.17 -14.37
C MET A 126 -8.41 -9.16 -14.70
N GLU A 127 -8.84 -7.95 -15.05
CA GLU A 127 -7.96 -6.78 -15.11
C GLU A 127 -7.31 -6.47 -13.76
N ARG A 128 -6.20 -5.74 -13.79
CA ARG A 128 -5.40 -5.39 -12.61
C ARG A 128 -6.19 -4.53 -11.62
N GLY A 129 -5.92 -4.71 -10.33
CA GLY A 129 -6.61 -3.98 -9.25
C GLY A 129 -8.02 -4.51 -8.92
N ARG A 130 -8.56 -5.42 -9.74
CA ARG A 130 -9.81 -6.12 -9.45
C ARG A 130 -9.62 -7.18 -8.37
N LYS A 131 -10.71 -7.40 -7.63
CA LYS A 131 -10.72 -8.26 -6.46
C LYS A 131 -11.89 -9.23 -6.55
N TYR A 132 -11.65 -10.50 -6.26
CA TYR A 132 -12.70 -11.44 -5.92
C TYR A 132 -12.82 -11.53 -4.40
N TYR A 133 -14.06 -11.59 -3.93
CA TYR A 133 -14.41 -12.02 -2.60
C TYR A 133 -15.01 -13.41 -2.71
N TYR A 134 -14.53 -14.35 -1.92
CA TYR A 134 -14.99 -15.73 -1.99
C TYR A 134 -15.04 -16.40 -0.63
N PHE A 135 -15.85 -17.45 -0.55
CA PHE A 135 -15.85 -18.42 0.53
C PHE A 135 -15.97 -19.82 -0.07
N ILE A 136 -15.54 -20.82 0.69
CA ILE A 136 -15.56 -22.21 0.24
C ILE A 136 -16.57 -22.97 1.10
N GLU A 137 -17.31 -23.86 0.46
CA GLU A 137 -18.20 -24.79 1.10
C GLU A 137 -17.78 -26.21 0.72
N ALA A 138 -17.60 -27.05 1.72
CA ALA A 138 -17.35 -28.48 1.56
C ALA A 138 -18.51 -29.26 2.18
N VAL A 139 -19.03 -30.23 1.44
CA VAL A 139 -20.09 -31.15 1.87
C VAL A 139 -19.47 -32.55 1.92
N ASP A 140 -19.56 -33.21 3.07
CA ASP A 140 -19.08 -34.59 3.22
C ASP A 140 -20.10 -35.61 2.67
N ASN A 141 -19.71 -36.88 2.59
CA ASN A 141 -20.62 -37.96 2.16
C ASN A 141 -21.82 -38.17 3.09
N ALA A 142 -21.79 -37.63 4.32
CA ALA A 142 -22.89 -37.68 5.28
C ALA A 142 -23.84 -36.47 5.17
N GLY A 143 -23.57 -35.53 4.26
CA GLY A 143 -24.33 -34.29 4.07
C GLY A 143 -23.98 -33.16 5.04
N ASN A 144 -22.95 -33.34 5.89
CA ASN A 144 -22.45 -32.29 6.75
C ASN A 144 -21.74 -31.22 5.91
N THR A 145 -22.10 -29.96 6.16
CA THR A 145 -21.60 -28.83 5.40
C THR A 145 -20.67 -27.99 6.26
N ILE A 146 -19.48 -27.70 5.74
CA ILE A 146 -18.48 -26.83 6.37
C ILE A 146 -18.21 -25.66 5.45
N THR A 147 -18.22 -24.46 6.01
CA THR A 147 -17.90 -23.24 5.27
C THR A 147 -16.63 -22.60 5.79
N LEU A 148 -15.88 -21.99 4.87
CA LEU A 148 -14.64 -21.30 5.16
C LEU A 148 -14.69 -19.89 4.55
N PRO A 149 -14.66 -18.86 5.41
CA PRO A 149 -14.67 -18.92 6.89
C PRO A 149 -16.02 -19.37 7.46
N GLU A 150 -16.09 -19.72 8.76
CA GLU A 150 -17.27 -20.36 9.42
C GLU A 150 -18.60 -19.58 9.29
N LYS A 151 -18.53 -18.27 9.03
CA LYS A 151 -19.69 -17.38 8.92
C LYS A 151 -19.50 -16.37 7.79
N PRO A 152 -19.47 -16.82 6.52
CA PRO A 152 -19.06 -15.98 5.40
C PRO A 152 -20.13 -14.93 5.03
N LEU A 153 -21.38 -15.14 5.45
CA LEU A 153 -22.51 -14.25 5.17
C LEU A 153 -22.75 -13.20 6.26
N GLU A 154 -22.06 -13.29 7.41
CA GLU A 154 -22.11 -12.28 8.49
C GLU A 154 -21.16 -11.10 8.19
N GLY A 155 -21.33 -10.48 7.01
CA GLY A 155 -20.62 -9.27 6.59
C GLY A 155 -19.38 -9.52 5.71
N HIS A 156 -19.08 -8.54 4.86
CA HIS A 156 -18.05 -8.65 3.81
C HIS A 156 -16.62 -8.83 4.32
N ARG A 157 -16.35 -8.55 5.60
CA ARG A 157 -15.01 -8.70 6.21
C ARG A 157 -14.66 -10.16 6.48
N ASN A 158 -15.66 -11.04 6.47
CA ASN A 158 -15.53 -12.47 6.65
C ASN A 158 -15.47 -13.19 5.29
N LEU A 159 -15.03 -12.54 4.22
CA LEU A 159 -14.81 -13.19 2.93
C LEU A 159 -13.33 -13.18 2.62
N PHE A 160 -12.84 -14.27 2.04
CA PHE A 160 -11.47 -14.29 1.52
C PHE A 160 -11.37 -13.34 0.34
N ARG A 161 -10.27 -12.58 0.32
CA ARG A 161 -10.00 -11.60 -0.73
C ARG A 161 -8.86 -12.10 -1.61
N LEU A 162 -9.12 -12.19 -2.90
CA LEU A 162 -8.14 -12.45 -3.94
C LEU A 162 -7.99 -11.17 -4.79
N SER A 163 -6.81 -10.56 -4.80
CA SER A 163 -6.53 -9.35 -5.60
C SER A 163 -5.61 -9.70 -6.76
N TYR A 164 -5.93 -9.21 -7.97
CA TYR A 164 -5.10 -9.37 -9.17
C TYR A 164 -4.08 -8.24 -9.22
N GLU A 165 -2.87 -8.53 -8.73
CA GLU A 165 -1.77 -7.57 -8.61
C GLU A 165 -0.58 -7.98 -9.49
N ASN A 166 0.07 -7.01 -10.14
CA ASN A 166 1.31 -7.24 -10.89
C ASN A 166 2.53 -7.18 -9.97
N LYS A 167 2.88 -8.32 -9.34
CA LYS A 167 3.91 -8.37 -8.30
C LYS A 167 5.30 -7.93 -8.76
N ALA A 168 5.73 -8.29 -9.97
CA ALA A 168 7.11 -8.06 -10.41
C ALA A 168 7.42 -6.57 -10.61
N ALA A 169 6.51 -5.83 -11.25
CA ALA A 169 6.66 -4.37 -11.41
C ALA A 169 6.43 -3.64 -10.08
N LEU A 170 5.44 -4.08 -9.29
CA LEU A 170 5.08 -3.46 -8.03
C LEU A 170 6.25 -3.48 -7.03
N GLN A 171 7.03 -4.56 -6.95
CA GLN A 171 8.12 -4.66 -5.98
C GLN A 171 9.22 -3.63 -6.20
N SER A 172 9.68 -3.48 -7.44
CA SER A 172 10.75 -2.54 -7.79
C SER A 172 10.28 -1.08 -7.66
N VAL A 173 9.09 -0.76 -8.18
CA VAL A 173 8.54 0.60 -8.10
C VAL A 173 8.22 0.97 -6.65
N LEU A 174 7.68 0.05 -5.85
CA LEU A 174 7.44 0.26 -4.42
C LEU A 174 8.73 0.48 -3.65
N LEU A 175 9.80 -0.26 -3.95
CA LEU A 175 11.10 -0.03 -3.32
C LEU A 175 11.62 1.38 -3.64
N ILE A 176 11.57 1.79 -4.91
CA ILE A 176 11.97 3.15 -5.32
C ILE A 176 11.10 4.19 -4.62
N HIS A 177 9.78 3.97 -4.50
CA HIS A 177 8.87 4.84 -3.76
C HIS A 177 9.30 5.00 -2.29
N ILE A 178 9.54 3.89 -1.58
CA ILE A 178 9.95 3.92 -0.17
C ILE A 178 11.28 4.64 -0.01
N VAL A 179 12.27 4.33 -0.84
CA VAL A 179 13.60 4.97 -0.77
C VAL A 179 13.50 6.47 -1.03
N THR A 180 12.73 6.88 -2.03
CA THR A 180 12.54 8.31 -2.35
C THR A 180 11.76 9.06 -1.26
N MET A 181 10.76 8.44 -0.64
CA MET A 181 10.09 9.02 0.56
C MET A 181 11.05 9.18 1.74
N LEU A 182 11.93 8.20 1.99
CA LEU A 182 12.93 8.30 3.06
C LEU A 182 13.93 9.43 2.80
N ILE A 183 14.36 9.62 1.56
CA ILE A 183 15.22 10.75 1.15
C ILE A 183 14.48 12.08 1.36
N ALA A 184 13.21 12.17 1.00
CA ALA A 184 12.40 13.37 1.23
C ALA A 184 12.30 13.70 2.73
N LEU A 185 11.94 12.72 3.55
CA LEU A 185 11.86 12.84 5.00
C LEU A 185 13.19 13.30 5.60
N PHE A 186 14.30 12.75 5.10
CA PHE A 186 15.64 13.12 5.53
C PHE A 186 15.91 14.62 5.36
N PHE A 187 15.62 15.15 4.18
CA PHE A 187 15.78 16.58 3.89
C PHE A 187 14.85 17.44 4.73
N LEU A 188 13.61 17.01 4.97
CA LEU A 188 12.66 17.75 5.80
C LEU A 188 13.11 17.80 7.28
N ILE A 189 13.63 16.71 7.84
CA ILE A 189 14.22 16.70 9.20
C ILE A 189 15.40 17.68 9.27
N HIS A 190 16.26 17.73 8.25
CA HIS A 190 17.36 18.68 8.20
C HIS A 190 16.87 20.13 8.09
N SER A 191 15.79 20.36 7.33
CA SER A 191 15.18 21.68 7.22
C SER A 191 14.66 22.18 8.58
N PHE A 192 14.03 21.28 9.35
CA PHE A 192 13.57 21.55 10.71
C PHE A 192 14.77 21.90 11.62
N TYR A 193 15.83 21.10 11.61
CA TYR A 193 17.05 21.39 12.37
C TYR A 193 17.65 22.76 12.02
N TYR A 194 17.82 23.06 10.72
CA TYR A 194 18.37 24.35 10.29
C TYR A 194 17.47 25.53 10.63
N SER A 195 16.15 25.35 10.59
CA SER A 195 15.21 26.41 10.96
C SER A 195 15.32 26.79 12.43
N ILE A 196 15.39 25.80 13.34
CA ILE A 196 15.61 26.04 14.78
C ILE A 196 16.98 26.67 15.01
N HIS A 197 18.03 26.11 14.39
CA HIS A 197 19.40 26.62 14.55
C HIS A 197 19.51 28.07 14.07
N PHE A 198 18.83 28.44 12.99
CA PHE A 198 18.74 29.83 12.54
C PHE A 198 18.04 30.74 13.55
N LEU A 199 16.93 30.29 14.16
CA LEU A 199 16.21 31.11 15.15
C LEU A 199 17.02 31.35 16.44
N ILE A 200 17.89 30.41 16.82
CA ILE A 200 18.74 30.52 18.02
C ILE A 200 20.02 31.34 17.72
N VAL A 201 20.70 31.05 16.61
CA VAL A 201 22.04 31.61 16.31
C VAL A 201 21.98 32.84 15.41
N GLY A 202 20.98 32.95 14.54
CA GLY A 202 20.78 34.09 13.64
C GLY A 202 21.78 34.20 12.48
N ALA A 203 22.61 33.18 12.22
CA ALA A 203 23.60 33.26 11.15
C ALA A 203 22.97 33.09 9.75
N LYS A 204 23.12 34.11 8.89
CA LYS A 204 22.55 34.15 7.53
C LYS A 204 22.93 32.96 6.64
N GLY A 205 24.13 32.39 6.82
CA GLY A 205 24.55 31.20 6.05
C GLY A 205 23.69 29.95 6.30
N ILE A 206 22.98 29.88 7.43
CA ILE A 206 22.12 28.75 7.78
C ILE A 206 20.83 28.78 6.96
N ILE A 207 20.27 29.97 6.67
CA ILE A 207 18.98 30.07 5.98
C ILE A 207 19.07 29.53 4.55
N SER A 208 20.20 29.74 3.87
CA SER A 208 20.44 29.18 2.53
C SER A 208 20.48 27.65 2.56
N LYS A 209 21.07 27.05 3.61
CA LYS A 209 21.07 25.59 3.80
C LYS A 209 19.66 25.08 4.10
N CYS A 210 18.94 25.75 5.00
CA CYS A 210 17.55 25.44 5.31
C CYS A 210 16.70 25.43 4.03
N PHE A 211 16.78 26.50 3.24
CA PHE A 211 16.10 26.60 1.96
C PHE A 211 16.44 25.45 1.00
N SER A 212 17.74 25.16 0.81
CA SER A 212 18.18 24.05 -0.03
C SER A 212 17.58 22.71 0.42
N THR A 213 17.53 22.46 1.73
CA THR A 213 16.93 21.23 2.27
C THR A 213 15.41 21.20 2.11
N VAL A 214 14.69 22.32 2.28
CA VAL A 214 13.24 22.38 2.00
C VAL A 214 12.99 22.11 0.52
N PHE A 215 13.77 22.74 -0.36
CA PHE A 215 13.64 22.57 -1.80
C PHE A 215 13.82 21.12 -2.23
N TRP A 216 14.94 20.50 -1.87
CA TRP A 216 15.21 19.10 -2.22
C TRP A 216 14.22 18.14 -1.55
N GLY A 217 13.87 18.37 -0.28
CA GLY A 217 12.85 17.58 0.41
C GLY A 217 11.51 17.62 -0.30
N THR A 218 11.08 18.81 -0.74
CA THR A 218 9.83 18.99 -1.50
C THR A 218 9.90 18.33 -2.87
N VAL A 219 11.02 18.42 -3.58
CA VAL A 219 11.21 17.77 -4.89
C VAL A 219 11.11 16.25 -4.74
N PHE A 220 11.86 15.64 -3.82
CA PHE A 220 11.79 14.19 -3.59
C PHE A 220 10.42 13.75 -3.12
N PHE A 221 9.78 14.51 -2.22
CA PHE A 221 8.41 14.26 -1.78
C PHE A 221 7.42 14.28 -2.95
N THR A 222 7.54 15.27 -3.83
CA THR A 222 6.65 15.42 -4.99
C THR A 222 6.85 14.28 -5.99
N VAL A 223 8.10 13.96 -6.35
CA VAL A 223 8.41 12.86 -7.28
C VAL A 223 7.93 11.52 -6.71
N SER A 224 8.16 11.31 -5.41
CA SER A 224 7.75 10.08 -4.74
C SER A 224 6.24 9.96 -4.56
N GLY A 225 5.56 11.04 -4.16
CA GLY A 225 4.13 11.06 -3.87
C GLY A 225 3.24 11.08 -5.11
N PHE A 226 3.65 11.76 -6.19
CA PHE A 226 2.87 11.88 -7.41
C PHE A 226 3.31 10.87 -8.48
N PRO A 227 4.35 11.08 -9.33
CA PRO A 227 4.70 10.11 -10.38
C PRO A 227 4.84 8.66 -9.89
N ILE A 228 5.62 8.44 -8.82
CA ILE A 228 5.89 7.10 -8.33
C ILE A 228 4.70 6.58 -7.51
N GLY A 229 4.11 7.41 -6.66
CA GLY A 229 2.92 7.06 -5.87
C GLY A 229 1.73 6.68 -6.75
N TRP A 230 1.45 7.45 -7.80
CA TRP A 230 0.43 7.17 -8.81
C TRP A 230 0.69 5.85 -9.53
N TRP A 231 1.94 5.54 -9.85
CA TRP A 231 2.28 4.25 -10.46
C TRP A 231 1.98 3.11 -9.48
N VAL A 232 2.45 3.20 -8.24
CA VAL A 232 2.17 2.18 -7.20
C VAL A 232 0.66 2.01 -6.96
N ALA A 233 -0.10 3.11 -6.92
CA ALA A 233 -1.56 3.10 -6.76
C ALA A 233 -2.26 2.46 -7.97
N TYR A 234 -1.84 2.80 -9.18
CA TYR A 234 -2.38 2.22 -10.40
C TYR A 234 -2.12 0.70 -10.48
N ASP A 235 -0.90 0.25 -10.15
CA ASP A 235 -0.57 -1.17 -10.18
C ASP A 235 -1.27 -1.99 -9.07
N SER A 236 -1.68 -1.36 -7.97
CA SER A 236 -2.32 -2.04 -6.83
C SER A 236 -3.86 -1.98 -6.84
N VAL A 237 -4.44 -0.84 -7.23
CA VAL A 237 -5.89 -0.58 -7.15
C VAL A 237 -6.51 -0.30 -8.52
N GLY A 238 -5.70 -0.07 -9.56
CA GLY A 238 -6.19 0.26 -10.91
C GLY A 238 -6.57 1.74 -11.09
N SER A 239 -6.42 2.58 -10.06
CA SER A 239 -6.56 4.03 -10.15
C SER A 239 -5.27 4.71 -9.68
N ALA A 240 -4.79 5.66 -10.48
CA ALA A 240 -3.58 6.41 -10.18
C ALA A 240 -3.80 7.50 -9.11
N TRP A 241 -5.02 8.06 -9.03
CA TRP A 241 -5.35 9.15 -8.11
C TRP A 241 -6.83 9.09 -7.74
N GLY A 242 -7.10 9.01 -6.45
CA GLY A 242 -8.42 9.11 -5.83
C GLY A 242 -8.65 10.42 -5.07
N GLY A 243 -7.68 11.33 -4.98
CA GLY A 243 -7.80 12.61 -4.29
C GLY A 243 -8.49 13.72 -5.10
N PHE A 244 -8.67 14.89 -4.49
CA PHE A 244 -9.22 16.08 -5.14
C PHE A 244 -8.34 16.51 -6.33
N PRO A 245 -8.92 16.99 -7.45
CA PRO A 245 -10.34 17.22 -7.73
C PRO A 245 -11.09 15.99 -8.28
N LEU A 246 -10.41 14.87 -8.52
CA LEU A 246 -10.99 13.72 -9.23
C LEU A 246 -11.66 12.71 -8.30
N GLY A 247 -11.43 12.78 -6.99
CA GLY A 247 -12.07 11.94 -6.00
C GLY A 247 -11.97 12.49 -4.57
N ASN A 248 -12.32 11.63 -3.61
CA ASN A 248 -12.44 11.96 -2.19
C ASN A 248 -11.54 11.10 -1.28
N ASP A 249 -10.52 10.44 -1.84
CA ASP A 249 -9.59 9.64 -1.03
C ASP A 249 -8.80 10.53 -0.07
N ILE A 250 -8.93 10.22 1.22
CA ILE A 250 -8.28 10.94 2.30
C ILE A 250 -6.76 10.78 2.17
N THR A 251 -6.26 9.63 1.74
CA THR A 251 -4.82 9.37 1.66
C THR A 251 -4.14 10.25 0.61
N ASP A 252 -4.74 10.38 -0.57
CA ASP A 252 -4.25 11.28 -1.63
C ASP A 252 -4.36 12.76 -1.25
N ASN A 253 -5.46 13.14 -0.58
CA ASN A 253 -5.66 14.51 -0.11
C ASN A 253 -4.60 14.96 0.91
N LYS A 254 -4.11 14.06 1.77
CA LYS A 254 -3.01 14.34 2.70
C LYS A 254 -1.72 14.72 1.97
N THR A 255 -1.38 13.93 0.94
CA THR A 255 -0.21 14.15 0.11
C THR A 255 -0.33 15.49 -0.61
N LEU A 256 -1.50 15.80 -1.15
CA LEU A 256 -1.79 17.08 -1.83
C LEU A 256 -1.64 18.28 -0.88
N VAL A 257 -2.28 18.25 0.29
CA VAL A 257 -2.21 19.36 1.27
C VAL A 257 -0.77 19.60 1.71
N THR A 258 -0.02 18.54 1.98
CA THR A 258 1.40 18.64 2.37
C THR A 258 2.23 19.24 1.24
N PHE A 259 2.03 18.77 0.01
CA PHE A 259 2.70 19.32 -1.17
C PHE A 259 2.40 20.80 -1.37
N LEU A 260 1.12 21.19 -1.33
CA LEU A 260 0.70 22.58 -1.51
C LEU A 260 1.31 23.50 -0.47
N PHE A 261 1.36 23.08 0.80
CA PHE A 261 2.01 23.85 1.85
C PHE A 261 3.48 24.12 1.52
N TRP A 262 4.25 23.07 1.20
CA TRP A 262 5.68 23.23 0.91
C TRP A 262 5.93 24.00 -0.39
N ALA A 263 5.09 23.80 -1.40
CA ALA A 263 5.13 24.57 -2.64
C ALA A 263 4.90 26.06 -2.39
N ILE A 264 3.91 26.42 -1.55
CA ILE A 264 3.66 27.82 -1.16
C ILE A 264 4.87 28.40 -0.42
N VAL A 265 5.42 27.67 0.55
CA VAL A 265 6.60 28.11 1.31
C VAL A 265 7.79 28.39 0.38
N LEU A 266 8.04 27.53 -0.61
CA LEU A 266 9.09 27.74 -1.62
C LEU A 266 8.77 28.90 -2.57
N PHE A 267 7.51 29.04 -2.98
CA PHE A 267 7.05 30.10 -3.88
C PHE A 267 7.17 31.49 -3.26
N LEU A 268 7.06 31.60 -1.93
CA LEU A 268 7.28 32.84 -1.19
C LEU A 268 8.76 33.27 -1.12
N MET A 269 9.70 32.43 -1.57
CA MET A 269 11.14 32.71 -1.60
C MET A 269 11.78 32.59 -3.00
N PRO A 270 11.25 33.30 -4.02
CA PRO A 270 11.69 33.12 -5.40
C PRO A 270 13.13 33.60 -5.64
N LYS A 271 13.61 34.64 -4.93
CA LYS A 271 14.95 35.19 -5.17
C LYS A 271 16.02 34.35 -4.50
N THR A 272 15.71 33.72 -3.36
CA THR A 272 16.57 32.68 -2.80
C THR A 272 16.59 31.44 -3.70
N LEU A 273 15.48 31.09 -4.37
CA LEU A 273 15.40 29.98 -5.33
C LEU A 273 16.26 30.20 -6.58
N PHE A 274 16.12 31.35 -7.25
CA PHE A 274 16.77 31.60 -8.55
C PHE A 274 18.15 32.26 -8.44
N ASN A 275 18.34 33.18 -7.50
CA ASN A 275 19.55 34.02 -7.43
C ASN A 275 20.41 33.77 -6.19
N ARG A 276 20.01 32.84 -5.30
CA ARG A 276 20.69 32.57 -4.01
C ARG A 276 20.89 33.82 -3.14
N GLN A 277 20.07 34.86 -3.34
CA GLN A 277 20.15 36.12 -2.59
C GLN A 277 19.13 36.10 -1.45
N THR A 278 19.61 35.86 -0.23
CA THR A 278 18.79 35.85 0.97
C THR A 278 18.42 37.27 1.38
N GLY A 279 17.15 37.51 1.74
CA GLY A 279 16.69 38.78 2.34
C GLY A 279 16.00 39.78 1.40
N LYS A 280 15.74 39.42 0.14
CA LYS A 280 14.92 40.21 -0.81
C LYS A 280 13.62 39.53 -1.24
N ASP A 281 13.25 38.44 -0.56
CA ASP A 281 12.07 37.62 -0.85
C ASP A 281 10.77 38.27 -0.35
N TYR A 282 9.62 37.66 -0.69
CA TYR A 282 8.31 38.14 -0.23
C TYR A 282 8.12 38.00 1.28
N ILE A 283 8.84 37.06 1.90
CA ILE A 283 8.84 36.83 3.35
C ILE A 283 10.25 37.01 3.92
N GLY A 284 10.32 37.49 5.16
CA GLY A 284 11.59 37.61 5.88
C GLY A 284 12.18 36.26 6.28
N GLU A 285 13.49 36.20 6.50
CA GLU A 285 14.21 34.97 6.86
C GLU A 285 13.66 34.31 8.14
N LYS A 286 13.27 35.12 9.14
CA LYS A 286 12.61 34.62 10.37
C LYS A 286 11.25 34.00 10.08
N ALA A 287 10.44 34.61 9.22
CA ALA A 287 9.14 34.08 8.85
C ALA A 287 9.29 32.74 8.11
N PHE A 288 10.26 32.62 7.20
CA PHE A 288 10.56 31.36 6.52
C PHE A 288 10.96 30.24 7.49
N ALA A 289 11.84 30.54 8.46
CA ALA A 289 12.23 29.55 9.46
C ALA A 289 11.03 29.08 10.29
N VAL A 290 10.17 29.99 10.74
CA VAL A 290 8.94 29.65 11.47
C VAL A 290 7.98 28.82 10.61
N LEU A 291 7.78 29.20 9.34
CA LEU A 291 6.95 28.42 8.41
C LEU A 291 7.50 27.02 8.16
N THR A 292 8.82 26.85 8.12
CA THR A 292 9.47 25.53 7.97
C THR A 292 9.22 24.64 9.19
N ILE A 293 9.27 25.21 10.40
CA ILE A 293 8.91 24.51 11.64
C ILE A 293 7.45 24.08 11.60
N LEU A 294 6.55 25.02 11.29
CA LEU A 294 5.11 24.75 11.18
C LEU A 294 4.82 23.70 10.11
N GLY A 295 5.52 23.74 8.96
CA GLY A 295 5.40 22.76 7.89
C GLY A 295 5.84 21.37 8.28
N SER A 296 6.90 21.27 9.07
CA SER A 296 7.40 20.00 9.59
C SER A 296 6.41 19.39 10.59
N ILE A 297 5.83 20.22 11.46
CA ILE A 297 4.76 19.80 12.39
C ILE A 297 3.51 19.38 11.61
N LEU A 298 3.08 20.18 10.62
CA LEU A 298 1.95 19.85 9.75
C LEU A 298 2.15 18.49 9.07
N THR A 299 3.32 18.27 8.47
CA THR A 299 3.67 17.01 7.81
C THR A 299 3.56 15.84 8.81
N LEU A 300 4.11 15.99 10.01
CA LEU A 300 4.04 14.95 11.03
C LEU A 300 2.61 14.67 11.49
N VAL A 301 1.80 15.71 11.71
CA VAL A 301 0.38 15.57 12.09
C VAL A 301 -0.42 14.88 10.99
N VAL A 302 -0.26 15.32 9.74
CA VAL A 302 -0.98 14.78 8.59
C VAL A 302 -0.69 13.28 8.42
N PHE A 303 0.57 12.88 8.54
CA PHE A 303 0.98 11.48 8.33
C PHE A 303 0.83 10.57 9.56
N LEU A 304 0.79 11.11 10.79
CA LEU A 304 0.60 10.29 12.01
C LEU A 304 -0.84 10.27 12.55
N VAL A 305 -1.55 11.39 12.48
CA VAL A 305 -2.87 11.53 13.14
C VAL A 305 -4.00 11.07 12.24
N ILE A 306 -3.89 11.30 10.93
CA ILE A 306 -4.98 10.96 10.03
C ILE A 306 -4.85 9.48 9.67
N PRO A 307 -5.83 8.62 10.02
CA PRO A 307 -5.74 7.19 9.76
C PRO A 307 -5.58 6.90 8.26
N HIS A 308 -4.79 5.89 7.93
CA HIS A 308 -4.73 5.37 6.56
C HIS A 308 -6.08 4.74 6.23
N SER A 309 -6.67 5.12 5.10
CA SER A 309 -7.85 4.43 4.58
C SER A 309 -7.44 3.00 4.23
N TYR A 310 -7.97 2.03 4.98
CA TYR A 310 -7.84 0.61 4.69
C TYR A 310 -8.94 0.13 3.75
#